data_AF-A0A3A5J6Y8-F1
#
_entry.id   AF-A0A3A5J6Y8-F1
#
_cell.length_a   1.000
_cell.length_b   1.000
_cell.length_c   1.000
_cell.angle_alpha   90.00
_cell.angle_beta   90.00
_cell.angle_gamma   90.00
#
_symmetry.space_group_name_H-M   'P 1'
#
loop_
_entity.id
_entity.type
_entity.pdbx_description
1 polymer ?
#
loop_
_entity_poly.entity_id
_entity_poly.type
_entity_poly.pdbx_seq_one_letter_code
_entity_poly.pdbx_strand_id
1 'polypeptide(L)'
;MNLTPWLWNELRNLFDTDDGSLPEIRVDYRDSAATVAGYALLRGRAAGVVSDKAYFWSKTHDAEVSLDFVSNAAALVASGEAEAFHVVLGGIQSRGIAVPDLGVFVFPGQLALDYRIGPAWGSNELEAFFSLLGELVSLDPAATLSLEKGVLPDVVARFQNAWRRWSTEHAT
;
A
#
# COMPACT_ATOMS: atom_id res chain seq x y z
N MET A 1 12.02 10.28 17.58
CA MET A 1 10.93 10.31 16.58
C MET A 1 9.78 11.06 17.23
N ASN A 2 9.39 12.23 16.73
CA ASN A 2 8.25 12.94 17.29
C ASN A 2 7.00 12.21 16.79
N LEU A 3 6.33 11.51 17.70
CA LEU A 3 5.04 10.92 17.41
C LEU A 3 4.05 12.02 17.03
N THR A 4 3.13 11.72 16.13
CA THR A 4 2.04 12.60 15.71
C THR A 4 0.72 12.09 16.30
N PRO A 5 0.46 12.27 17.62
CA PRO A 5 -0.82 11.85 18.23
C PRO A 5 -2.04 12.39 17.49
N TRP A 6 -1.88 13.54 16.81
CA TRP A 6 -2.92 14.13 16.00
C TRP A 6 -3.37 13.21 14.84
N LEU A 7 -2.45 12.51 14.17
CA LEU A 7 -2.77 11.68 13.02
C LEU A 7 -3.67 10.50 13.43
N TRP A 8 -3.30 9.84 14.52
CA TRP A 8 -4.11 8.78 15.10
C TRP A 8 -5.47 9.30 15.57
N ASN A 9 -5.53 10.41 16.29
CA ASN A 9 -6.79 10.97 16.75
C ASN A 9 -7.73 11.34 15.60
N GLU A 10 -7.18 11.78 14.46
CA GLU A 10 -7.96 12.15 13.28
C GLU A 10 -8.50 10.95 12.51
N LEU A 11 -7.70 9.89 12.38
CA LEU A 11 -7.99 8.78 11.46
C LEU A 11 -8.29 7.43 12.13
N ARG A 12 -8.17 7.30 13.46
CA ARG A 12 -8.33 6.02 14.18
C ARG A 12 -9.59 5.23 13.79
N ASN A 13 -10.70 5.88 13.50
CA ASN A 13 -11.94 5.20 13.13
C ASN A 13 -11.88 4.48 11.77
N LEU A 14 -10.84 4.72 10.96
CA LEU A 14 -10.57 3.98 9.73
C LEU A 14 -9.71 2.73 9.98
N PHE A 15 -9.17 2.55 11.18
CA PHE A 15 -8.15 1.54 11.47
C PHE A 15 -8.43 0.68 12.71
N ASP A 16 -9.11 1.20 13.74
CA ASP A 16 -9.14 0.63 15.10
C ASP A 16 -10.30 -0.36 15.34
N THR A 17 -11.50 -0.06 14.82
CA THR A 17 -12.72 -0.83 15.16
C THR A 17 -12.94 -1.95 14.17
N ASP A 18 -12.61 -3.19 14.54
CA ASP A 18 -12.82 -4.36 13.70
C ASP A 18 -14.31 -4.60 13.40
N ASP A 19 -14.71 -4.26 12.18
CA ASP A 19 -16.03 -4.50 11.59
C ASP A 19 -15.98 -5.55 10.45
N GLY A 20 -14.83 -6.22 10.29
CA GLY A 20 -14.57 -7.20 9.24
C GLY A 20 -14.28 -6.62 7.86
N SER A 21 -14.23 -5.29 7.69
CA SER A 21 -13.86 -4.67 6.41
C SER A 21 -12.36 -4.75 6.12
N LEU A 22 -12.02 -4.56 4.84
CA LEU A 22 -10.65 -4.43 4.33
C LEU A 22 -10.57 -3.13 3.53
N PRO A 23 -10.47 -1.97 4.19
CA PRO A 23 -10.40 -0.69 3.49
C PRO A 23 -9.15 -0.64 2.64
N GLU A 24 -9.24 0.07 1.52
CA GLU A 24 -8.16 0.15 0.54
C GLU A 24 -7.71 1.60 0.31
N ILE A 25 -6.39 1.80 0.30
CA ILE A 25 -5.71 3.04 -0.10
C ILE A 25 -4.99 2.80 -1.41
N ARG A 26 -5.19 3.69 -2.39
CA ARG A 26 -4.63 3.59 -3.74
C ARG A 26 -3.55 4.63 -3.96
N VAL A 27 -2.43 4.18 -4.51
CA VAL A 27 -1.40 5.03 -5.08
C VAL A 27 -1.49 4.90 -6.60
N ASP A 28 -2.04 5.92 -7.24
CA ASP A 28 -2.16 6.01 -8.68
C ASP A 28 -0.91 6.68 -9.24
N TYR A 29 -0.25 6.02 -10.19
CA TYR A 29 0.94 6.48 -10.88
C TYR A 29 0.61 6.89 -12.31
N ARG A 30 1.37 7.86 -12.83
CA ARG A 30 1.35 8.20 -14.26
C ARG A 30 2.27 7.26 -15.04
N ASP A 31 3.38 6.85 -14.43
CA ASP A 31 4.35 5.92 -15.01
C ASP A 31 4.24 4.52 -14.38
N SER A 32 4.04 3.49 -15.21
CA SER A 32 3.99 2.11 -14.73
C SER A 32 5.33 1.63 -14.17
N ALA A 33 6.45 2.27 -14.52
CA ALA A 33 7.75 2.02 -13.88
C ALA A 33 7.72 2.31 -12.36
N ALA A 34 6.92 3.30 -11.92
CA ALA A 34 6.74 3.60 -10.51
C ALA A 34 5.95 2.49 -9.79
N THR A 35 5.03 1.79 -10.46
CA THR A 35 4.39 0.59 -9.93
C THR A 35 5.42 -0.52 -9.68
N VAL A 36 6.32 -0.74 -10.64
CA VAL A 36 7.39 -1.74 -10.52
C VAL A 36 8.32 -1.43 -9.34
N ALA A 37 8.70 -0.16 -9.21
CA ALA A 37 9.54 0.33 -8.11
C ALA A 37 8.81 0.24 -6.76
N GLY A 38 7.53 0.61 -6.70
CA GLY A 38 6.73 0.57 -5.48
C GLY A 38 6.52 -0.84 -4.96
N TYR A 39 6.21 -1.80 -5.85
CA TYR A 39 6.13 -3.20 -5.48
C TYR A 39 7.48 -3.75 -5.00
N ALA A 40 8.58 -3.39 -5.67
CA ALA A 40 9.92 -3.78 -5.23
C ALA A 40 10.27 -3.20 -3.84
N LEU A 41 9.89 -1.95 -3.57
CA LEU A 41 10.07 -1.31 -2.27
C LEU A 41 9.32 -2.06 -1.17
N LEU A 42 8.05 -2.41 -1.42
CA LEU A 42 7.23 -3.17 -0.46
C LEU A 42 7.82 -4.57 -0.21
N ARG A 43 8.19 -5.29 -1.28
CA ARG A 43 8.83 -6.61 -1.18
C ARG A 43 10.16 -6.57 -0.43
N GLY A 44 10.98 -5.54 -0.65
CA GLY A 44 12.26 -5.37 0.03
C GLY A 44 12.16 -5.03 1.52
N ARG A 45 10.98 -4.57 1.97
CA ARG A 45 10.71 -4.23 3.38
C ARG A 45 9.93 -5.30 4.13
N ALA A 46 9.22 -6.17 3.41
CA ALA A 46 8.47 -7.27 3.98
C ALA A 46 9.41 -8.35 4.51
N ALA A 47 9.00 -9.00 5.60
CA ALA A 47 9.65 -10.22 6.06
C ALA A 47 9.34 -11.40 5.12
N GLY A 48 8.19 -11.36 4.44
CA GLY A 48 7.79 -12.37 3.45
C GLY A 48 6.36 -12.20 2.96
N VAL A 49 5.95 -13.11 2.09
CA VAL A 49 4.54 -13.29 1.72
C VAL A 49 3.85 -14.11 2.80
N VAL A 50 2.70 -13.64 3.28
CA VAL A 50 1.90 -14.34 4.31
C VAL A 50 0.61 -14.95 3.76
N SER A 51 0.23 -14.62 2.51
CA SER A 51 -0.87 -15.29 1.83
C SER A 51 -0.46 -16.66 1.30
N ASP A 52 -1.32 -17.68 1.48
CA ASP A 52 -1.09 -19.06 0.99
C ASP A 52 -0.95 -19.17 -0.54
N LYS A 53 -1.38 -18.16 -1.30
CA LYS A 53 -1.37 -18.14 -2.77
C LYS A 53 -0.60 -16.95 -3.31
N ALA A 54 0.71 -17.07 -3.35
CA ALA A 54 1.63 -16.08 -3.92
C ALA A 54 1.83 -16.30 -5.43
N TYR A 55 0.75 -16.21 -6.23
CA TYR A 55 0.77 -16.50 -7.67
C TYR A 55 0.19 -15.33 -8.48
N PHE A 56 0.60 -15.26 -9.74
CA PHE A 56 -0.01 -14.38 -10.74
C PHE A 56 -0.25 -15.17 -12.03
N TRP A 57 -1.18 -14.70 -12.87
CA TRP A 57 -1.41 -15.28 -14.18
C TRP A 57 -0.44 -14.71 -15.20
N SER A 58 0.43 -15.55 -15.78
CA SER A 58 1.31 -15.17 -16.90
C SER A 58 0.55 -15.35 -18.21
N LYS A 59 0.41 -14.27 -18.98
CA LYS A 59 -0.19 -14.30 -20.32
C LYS A 59 0.73 -14.98 -21.33
N THR A 60 2.05 -14.84 -21.13
CA THR A 60 3.07 -15.45 -21.99
C THR A 60 3.05 -16.98 -21.89
N HIS A 61 2.82 -17.53 -20.71
CA HIS A 61 2.82 -18.98 -20.47
C HIS A 61 1.40 -19.57 -20.39
N ASP A 62 0.38 -18.72 -20.38
CA ASP A 62 -1.03 -19.08 -20.19
C ASP A 62 -1.23 -19.97 -18.94
N ALA A 63 -0.62 -19.56 -17.83
CA ALA A 63 -0.55 -20.36 -16.60
C ALA A 63 -0.34 -19.50 -15.34
N GLU A 64 -0.67 -20.08 -14.18
CA GLU A 64 -0.26 -19.53 -12.88
C GLU A 64 1.24 -19.71 -12.66
N VAL A 65 1.91 -18.62 -12.29
CA VAL A 65 3.34 -18.59 -11.99
C VAL A 65 3.53 -18.05 -10.58
N SER A 66 4.42 -18.68 -9.81
CA SER A 66 4.76 -18.19 -8.47
C SER A 66 5.45 -16.84 -8.54
N LEU A 67 5.10 -15.93 -7.65
CA LEU A 67 5.75 -14.62 -7.50
C LEU A 67 7.26 -14.74 -7.25
N ASP A 68 7.71 -15.84 -6.64
CA ASP A 68 9.12 -16.08 -6.31
C ASP A 68 9.93 -16.69 -7.47
N PHE A 69 9.29 -17.09 -8.58
CA PHE A 69 9.99 -17.59 -9.77
C PHE A 69 10.42 -16.50 -10.74
N VAL A 70 10.02 -15.25 -10.48
CA VAL A 70 10.39 -14.10 -11.29
C VAL A 70 11.06 -13.05 -10.40
N SER A 71 11.91 -12.22 -10.99
CA SER A 71 12.59 -11.16 -10.24
C SER A 71 11.61 -10.10 -9.72
N ASN A 72 10.62 -9.73 -10.53
CA ASN A 72 9.59 -8.77 -10.17
C ASN A 72 8.31 -9.00 -11.01
N ALA A 73 7.27 -9.56 -10.40
CA ALA A 73 6.00 -9.80 -11.07
C ALA A 73 5.27 -8.50 -11.49
N ALA A 74 5.48 -7.39 -10.78
CA ALA A 74 4.91 -6.10 -11.17
C ALA A 74 5.49 -5.59 -12.50
N ALA A 75 6.73 -5.95 -12.85
CA ALA A 75 7.30 -5.63 -14.15
C ALA A 75 6.53 -6.31 -15.29
N LEU A 76 6.09 -7.56 -15.08
CA LEU A 76 5.29 -8.31 -16.05
C LEU A 76 3.86 -7.74 -16.16
N VAL A 77 3.28 -7.25 -15.07
CA VAL A 77 2.00 -6.52 -15.12
C VAL A 77 2.15 -5.22 -15.89
N ALA A 78 3.21 -4.46 -15.63
CA ALA A 78 3.49 -3.18 -16.29
C ALA A 78 3.77 -3.33 -17.79
N SER A 79 4.40 -4.43 -18.22
CA SER A 79 4.64 -4.73 -19.65
C SER A 79 3.43 -5.36 -20.35
N GLY A 80 2.41 -5.78 -19.61
CA GLY A 80 1.23 -6.47 -20.15
C GLY A 80 1.41 -7.98 -20.36
N GLU A 81 2.49 -8.57 -19.83
CA GLU A 81 2.80 -10.01 -19.89
C GLU A 81 2.15 -10.82 -18.75
N ALA A 82 1.56 -10.14 -17.78
CA ALA A 82 0.80 -10.73 -16.67
C ALA A 82 -0.53 -10.02 -16.45
N GLU A 83 -1.48 -10.72 -15.81
CA GLU A 83 -2.65 -10.06 -15.22
C GLU A 83 -2.30 -9.40 -13.89
N ALA A 84 -3.11 -8.41 -13.50
CA ALA A 84 -3.07 -7.85 -12.16
C ALA A 84 -3.22 -8.96 -11.11
N PHE A 85 -2.51 -8.81 -10.00
CA PHE A 85 -2.49 -9.81 -8.93
C PHE A 85 -2.61 -9.15 -7.56
N HIS A 86 -2.90 -9.99 -6.56
CA HIS A 86 -3.00 -9.61 -5.17
C HIS A 86 -2.10 -10.53 -4.32
N VAL A 87 -1.38 -9.95 -3.37
CA VAL A 87 -0.54 -10.69 -2.42
C VAL A 87 -0.57 -10.03 -1.07
N VAL A 88 -0.56 -10.80 0.01
CA VAL A 88 -0.44 -10.23 1.37
C VAL A 88 1.03 -10.27 1.80
N LEU A 89 1.58 -9.10 2.10
CA LEU A 89 2.94 -8.92 2.58
C LEU A 89 2.92 -8.68 4.09
N GLY A 90 3.68 -9.49 4.82
CA GLY A 90 3.76 -9.40 6.27
C GLY A 90 5.10 -8.85 6.76
N GLY A 91 5.05 -8.21 7.94
CA GLY A 91 6.25 -7.69 8.62
C GLY A 91 6.95 -6.55 7.88
N ILE A 92 6.21 -5.77 7.08
CA ILE A 92 6.75 -4.61 6.36
C ILE A 92 7.33 -3.61 7.35
N GLN A 93 8.63 -3.31 7.23
CA GLN A 93 9.30 -2.32 8.08
C GLN A 93 9.24 -0.91 7.48
N SER A 94 8.82 0.07 8.27
CA SER A 94 8.90 1.49 7.93
C SER A 94 9.28 2.29 9.17
N ARG A 95 10.34 3.10 9.07
CA ARG A 95 10.90 3.86 10.22
C ARG A 95 11.19 3.00 11.46
N GLY A 96 11.56 1.72 11.28
CA GLY A 96 11.83 0.77 12.38
C GLY A 96 10.58 0.26 13.11
N ILE A 97 9.39 0.52 12.58
CA ILE A 97 8.12 0.00 13.07
C ILE A 97 7.58 -0.98 12.04
N ALA A 98 7.06 -2.12 12.51
CA ALA A 98 6.34 -3.06 11.67
C ALA A 98 4.94 -2.50 11.36
N VAL A 99 4.63 -2.33 10.09
CA VAL A 99 3.26 -2.04 9.65
C VAL A 99 2.47 -3.36 9.69
N PRO A 100 1.20 -3.34 10.16
CA PRO A 100 0.31 -4.50 10.02
C PRO A 100 0.28 -5.02 8.59
N ASP A 101 0.01 -6.32 8.43
CA ASP A 101 0.01 -6.98 7.12
C ASP A 101 -0.87 -6.22 6.12
N LEU A 102 -0.31 -6.00 4.93
CA LEU A 102 -0.98 -5.29 3.84
C LEU A 102 -1.26 -6.25 2.69
N GLY A 103 -2.50 -6.28 2.22
CA GLY A 103 -2.79 -6.80 0.89
C GLY A 103 -2.33 -5.79 -0.15
N VAL A 104 -1.64 -6.27 -1.17
CA VAL A 104 -1.04 -5.45 -2.21
C VAL A 104 -1.60 -5.92 -3.54
N PHE A 105 -2.50 -5.12 -4.11
CA PHE A 105 -2.92 -5.25 -5.49
C PHE A 105 -1.95 -4.50 -6.40
N VAL A 106 -1.55 -5.16 -7.48
CA VAL A 106 -0.65 -4.61 -8.48
C VAL A 106 -1.39 -4.52 -9.81
N PHE A 107 -1.60 -3.30 -10.29
CA PHE A 107 -2.20 -2.99 -11.59
C PHE A 107 -1.23 -2.18 -12.45
N PRO A 108 -1.41 -2.10 -13.78
CA PRO A 108 -0.64 -1.17 -14.60
C PRO A 108 -0.86 0.28 -14.15
N GLY A 109 0.18 0.90 -13.59
CA GLY A 109 0.12 2.29 -13.13
C GLY A 109 -0.57 2.49 -11.77
N GLN A 110 -0.77 1.46 -10.95
CA GLN A 110 -1.38 1.61 -9.64
C GLN A 110 -0.93 0.51 -8.67
N LEU A 111 -0.72 0.90 -7.41
CA LEU A 111 -0.72 -0.02 -6.26
C LEU A 111 -1.94 0.27 -5.40
N ALA A 112 -2.69 -0.75 -5.04
CA ALA A 112 -3.75 -0.63 -4.04
C ALA A 112 -3.38 -1.45 -2.81
N LEU A 113 -3.47 -0.82 -1.64
CA LEU A 113 -3.08 -1.39 -0.36
C LEU A 113 -4.33 -1.57 0.48
N ASP A 114 -4.78 -2.80 0.63
CA ASP A 114 -5.80 -3.14 1.60
C ASP A 114 -5.16 -3.49 2.94
N TYR A 115 -5.92 -3.31 4.01
CA TYR A 115 -5.48 -3.66 5.34
C TYR A 115 -6.64 -4.17 6.18
N ARG A 116 -6.31 -5.08 7.09
CA ARG A 116 -7.26 -5.47 8.13
C ARG A 116 -7.28 -4.41 9.22
N ILE A 117 -8.45 -3.85 9.47
CA ILE A 117 -8.68 -2.99 10.63
C ILE A 117 -8.71 -3.81 11.92
N GLY A 118 -8.40 -3.18 13.05
CA GLY A 118 -8.41 -3.81 14.36
C GLY A 118 -7.21 -3.44 15.23
N PRO A 119 -6.97 -4.22 16.30
CA PRO A 119 -6.07 -3.83 17.40
C PRO A 119 -4.58 -3.85 17.04
N ALA A 120 -4.22 -4.32 15.83
CA ALA A 120 -2.85 -4.22 15.32
C ALA A 120 -2.47 -2.78 14.97
N TRP A 121 -3.45 -1.89 14.77
CA TRP A 121 -3.20 -0.49 14.47
C TRP A 121 -3.11 0.34 15.74
N GLY A 122 -2.07 1.18 15.80
CA GLY A 122 -1.91 2.23 16.78
C GLY A 122 -1.28 3.47 16.16
N SER A 123 -0.96 4.44 17.00
CA SER A 123 -0.37 5.70 16.55
C SER A 123 0.99 5.52 15.85
N ASN A 124 1.77 4.51 16.25
CA ASN A 124 3.09 4.27 15.66
C ASN A 124 2.96 3.59 14.29
N GLU A 125 2.06 2.61 14.21
CA GLU A 125 1.81 1.81 13.02
C GLU A 125 1.19 2.68 11.92
N LEU A 126 0.27 3.59 12.28
CA LEU A 126 -0.30 4.53 11.33
C LEU A 126 0.73 5.54 10.81
N GLU A 127 1.61 6.06 11.68
CA GLU A 127 2.70 6.96 11.26
C GLU A 127 3.72 6.25 10.36
N ALA A 128 4.05 4.99 10.68
CA ALA A 128 4.91 4.15 9.86
C ALA A 128 4.29 3.86 8.48
N PHE A 129 2.98 3.61 8.45
CA PHE A 129 2.23 3.41 7.21
C PHE A 129 2.16 4.70 6.37
N PHE A 130 1.90 5.86 6.97
CA PHE A 130 1.95 7.14 6.27
C PHE A 130 3.36 7.44 5.71
N SER A 131 4.42 7.11 6.45
CA SER A 131 5.79 7.18 5.92
C SER A 131 5.98 6.29 4.70
N LEU A 132 5.47 5.06 4.74
CA LEU A 132 5.54 4.13 3.61
C LEU A 132 4.78 4.68 2.39
N LEU A 133 3.58 5.24 2.59
CA LEU A 133 2.81 5.92 1.54
C LEU A 133 3.57 7.13 0.96
N GLY A 134 4.27 7.88 1.80
CA GLY A 134 5.10 9.01 1.37
C GLY A 134 6.21 8.58 0.41
N GLU A 135 6.87 7.49 0.74
CA GLU A 135 7.91 6.93 -0.12
C GLU A 135 7.33 6.36 -1.42
N LEU A 136 6.20 5.67 -1.36
CA LEU A 136 5.51 5.18 -2.55
C LEU A 136 5.07 6.31 -3.48
N VAL A 137 4.52 7.40 -2.94
CA VAL A 137 4.14 8.60 -3.72
C VAL A 137 5.37 9.29 -4.29
N SER A 138 6.51 9.30 -3.58
CA SER A 138 7.75 9.95 -4.06
C SER A 138 8.37 9.30 -5.31
N LEU A 139 7.95 8.08 -5.66
CA LEU A 139 8.42 7.37 -6.85
C LEU A 139 7.95 8.00 -8.17
N ASP A 140 6.89 8.80 -8.13
CA ASP A 140 6.37 9.54 -9.29
C ASP A 140 5.86 10.91 -8.83
N PRO A 141 6.42 12.03 -9.31
CA PRO A 141 5.97 13.37 -8.95
C PRO A 141 4.49 13.66 -9.29
N ALA A 142 3.88 12.88 -10.18
CA ALA A 142 2.47 12.96 -10.54
C ALA A 142 1.59 11.96 -9.77
N ALA A 143 2.15 11.18 -8.83
CA ALA A 143 1.39 10.21 -8.07
C ALA A 143 0.30 10.87 -7.23
N THR A 144 -0.85 10.21 -7.15
CA THR A 144 -1.95 10.62 -6.28
C THR A 144 -2.33 9.53 -5.32
N LEU A 145 -2.75 9.93 -4.12
CA LEU A 145 -3.23 9.05 -3.08
C LEU A 145 -4.75 9.19 -2.96
N SER A 146 -5.48 8.08 -2.99
CA SER A 146 -6.93 8.06 -2.86
C SER A 146 -7.42 6.89 -1.99
N LEU A 147 -8.67 6.98 -1.51
CA LEU A 147 -9.36 5.84 -0.92
C LEU A 147 -10.16 5.11 -2.02
N GLU A 148 -10.59 3.88 -1.72
CA GLU A 148 -11.46 3.14 -2.63
C GLU A 148 -12.76 3.89 -3.01
N LYS A 149 -13.33 3.50 -4.15
CA LYS A 149 -14.59 4.09 -4.62
C LYS A 149 -15.73 3.71 -3.69
N GLY A 150 -16.59 4.67 -3.38
CA GLY A 150 -17.77 4.46 -2.54
C GLY A 150 -17.59 4.86 -1.08
N VAL A 151 -16.36 5.20 -0.66
CA VAL A 151 -16.13 5.84 0.65
C VAL A 151 -16.85 7.19 0.71
N LEU A 152 -17.46 7.47 1.87
CA LEU A 152 -18.22 8.69 2.07
C LEU A 152 -17.36 9.96 1.85
N PRO A 153 -17.90 11.02 1.21
CA PRO A 153 -17.10 12.19 0.85
C PRO A 153 -16.42 12.90 2.02
N ASP A 154 -17.03 12.92 3.20
CA ASP A 154 -16.48 13.50 4.43
C ASP A 154 -15.27 12.69 4.94
N VAL A 155 -15.34 11.36 4.87
CA VAL A 155 -14.22 10.46 5.18
C VAL A 155 -13.05 10.68 4.21
N VAL A 156 -13.35 10.76 2.91
CA VAL A 156 -12.34 11.07 1.88
C VAL A 156 -11.67 12.42 2.15
N ALA A 157 -12.46 13.47 2.40
CA ALA A 157 -11.93 14.80 2.68
C ALA A 157 -11.04 14.82 3.92
N ARG A 158 -11.44 14.11 4.99
CA ARG A 158 -10.66 13.99 6.22
C ARG A 158 -9.33 13.29 5.99
N PHE A 159 -9.33 12.16 5.27
CA PHE A 159 -8.10 11.46 4.89
C PHE A 159 -7.17 12.36 4.05
N GLN A 160 -7.70 13.05 3.03
CA GLN A 160 -6.92 13.95 2.18
C GLN A 160 -6.35 15.16 2.94
N ASN A 161 -7.08 15.68 3.94
CA ASN A 161 -6.60 16.74 4.81
C ASN A 161 -5.47 16.26 5.71
N ALA A 162 -5.63 15.10 6.34
CA ALA A 162 -4.59 14.48 7.15
C ALA A 162 -3.34 14.18 6.31
N TRP A 163 -3.51 13.62 5.11
CA TRP A 163 -2.41 13.38 4.17
C TRP A 163 -1.64 14.66 3.84
N ARG A 164 -2.33 15.72 3.36
CA ARG A 164 -1.67 17.00 3.04
C ARG A 164 -0.90 17.60 4.22
N ARG A 165 -1.50 17.54 5.41
CA ARG A 165 -0.85 18.04 6.63
C ARG A 165 0.40 17.22 6.93
N TRP A 166 0.29 15.90 6.96
CA TRP A 166 1.40 14.99 7.22
C TRP A 166 2.53 15.18 6.20
N SER A 167 2.21 15.26 4.91
CA SER A 167 3.20 15.48 3.84
C SER A 167 3.92 16.81 3.99
N THR A 168 3.21 17.87 4.42
CA THR A 168 3.83 19.19 4.67
C THR A 168 4.78 19.16 5.86
N GLU A 169 4.40 18.46 6.94
CA GLU A 169 5.24 18.30 8.15
C GLU A 169 6.51 17.48 7.88
N HIS A 170 6.53 16.67 6.81
CA HIS A 170 7.61 15.74 6.48
C HIS A 170 8.30 16.02 5.14
N ALA A 171 7.97 17.13 4.48
CA ALA A 171 8.71 17.62 3.33
C ALA A 171 10.03 18.24 3.82
N THR A 172 11.11 17.45 3.77
CA THR A 172 12.50 17.89 4.03
C THR A 172 13.36 17.70 2.79
#